data_AF-A0A254P303-F1
#
_entry.id   AF-A0A254P303-F1
#
_cell.length_a   1.000
_cell.length_b   1.000
_cell.length_c   1.000
_cell.angle_alpha   90.00
_cell.angle_beta   90.00
_cell.angle_gamma   90.00
#
_symmetry.space_group_name_H-M   'P 1'
#
loop_
_entity.id
_entity.type
_entity.pdbx_description
1 polymer ?
#
loop_
_entity_poly.entity_id
_entity_poly.type
_entity_poly.pdbx_seq_one_letter_code
_entity_poly.pdbx_strand_id
1 'polypeptide(L)'
;MKTRLTIMLSGLLLLFGLAACSQKPEAGPAPAAEGQEVSITVDRYILAGEARPLGVLKSAEDWNAFREAYQKADKINNEEAMVAPDYEVRLKQGDRTDEWNLWIAPPGKPGLIMDMSDTSASYRTTAEANEDLRRRIARIPYGSKQAKRFGDVSSGPSGLTHIEKWTAFLEQVERQQPASVQVTKFTDEGDPIFHNLDYDGSRIHYAYDNSLDGFGTPDKKQDTCRRLAGEPTANNPAESRTTYTLEGCDGSGGERFGFVVEQADLKTTSSAPAVPAPSTSAEAVSEEAITIWRGLSREIEPDRPFYGRLTNDESLRDFREAYSTATPINADLDTEVPDYEVSFPIDGNSVSAHLWLNGQGKAGMLHDVNDPSGRYLRLTSQAAGRLWAHIMKLPYDAEQAGENGDIVIRPSGEQINEDRWTDFRSAVDSGKKAYAQIVAYTIEGDPIFYDLNYDGSVIRFQYDNTHDAFGTADRQFDTCKKIVEVPMEEVPGTKVLLDGCSSAQGGRNDLFTLRFPTEPAHP
;
A
#
# COMPACT_ATOMS: atom_id res chain seq x y z
N MET A 1 -74.12 2.88 -69.92
CA MET A 1 -73.84 2.16 -71.18
C MET A 1 -72.34 2.17 -71.42
N LYS A 2 -71.74 0.97 -71.57
CA LYS A 2 -70.56 0.67 -72.42
C LYS A 2 -69.22 1.34 -72.05
N THR A 3 -68.07 0.68 -71.95
CA THR A 3 -67.65 -0.73 -72.10
C THR A 3 -66.25 -0.82 -71.47
N ARG A 4 -65.95 -2.02 -70.95
CA ARG A 4 -64.64 -2.52 -70.50
C ARG A 4 -63.50 -2.26 -71.50
N LEU A 5 -62.28 -2.09 -70.99
CA LEU A 5 -61.10 -2.67 -71.60
C LEU A 5 -60.16 -3.19 -70.51
N THR A 6 -59.88 -4.49 -70.60
CA THR A 6 -59.03 -5.29 -69.72
C THR A 6 -57.68 -5.44 -70.39
N ILE A 7 -56.56 -5.15 -69.73
CA ILE A 7 -55.25 -5.75 -70.05
C ILE A 7 -54.49 -6.00 -68.73
N MET A 8 -54.18 -7.28 -68.50
CA MET A 8 -53.23 -7.79 -67.51
C MET A 8 -51.82 -7.26 -67.80
N LEU A 9 -51.03 -6.96 -66.77
CA LEU A 9 -49.58 -7.21 -66.84
C LEU A 9 -49.01 -7.59 -65.48
N SER A 10 -48.21 -8.65 -65.55
CA SER A 10 -47.45 -9.34 -64.53
C SER A 10 -46.46 -8.48 -63.74
N GLY A 11 -46.15 -8.96 -62.53
CA GLY A 11 -44.78 -8.97 -62.00
C GLY A 11 -44.37 -7.74 -61.19
N LEU A 12 -44.12 -7.95 -59.89
CA LEU A 12 -42.76 -8.07 -59.34
C LEU A 12 -42.85 -7.92 -57.82
N LEU A 13 -42.68 -9.04 -57.13
CA LEU A 13 -42.54 -9.11 -55.69
C LEU A 13 -41.13 -8.57 -55.35
N LEU A 14 -41.02 -7.30 -54.98
CA LEU A 14 -39.79 -6.73 -54.40
C LEU A 14 -39.85 -6.95 -52.88
N LEU A 15 -39.34 -8.11 -52.44
CA LEU A 15 -38.84 -8.27 -51.09
C LEU A 15 -37.59 -7.38 -50.95
N PHE A 16 -37.78 -6.16 -50.46
CA PHE A 16 -36.68 -5.41 -49.86
C PHE A 16 -36.36 -6.07 -48.52
N GLY A 17 -35.44 -7.03 -48.56
CA GLY A 17 -34.64 -7.36 -47.39
C GLY A 17 -33.77 -6.15 -47.07
N LEU A 18 -34.25 -5.29 -46.17
CA LEU A 18 -33.40 -4.33 -45.47
C LEU A 18 -32.48 -5.16 -44.56
N ALA A 19 -31.34 -5.58 -45.11
CA ALA A 19 -30.19 -5.88 -44.29
C ALA A 19 -29.78 -4.56 -43.63
N ALA A 20 -30.25 -4.35 -42.40
CA ALA A 20 -29.73 -3.30 -41.54
C ALA A 20 -28.27 -3.66 -41.22
N CYS A 21 -27.34 -3.16 -42.04
CA CYS A 21 -25.95 -3.07 -41.64
C CYS A 21 -25.91 -2.17 -40.41
N SER A 22 -25.76 -2.77 -39.22
CA SER A 22 -25.51 -2.02 -37.98
C SER A 22 -24.16 -1.31 -38.11
N GLN A 23 -24.19 -0.06 -38.59
CA GLN A 23 -23.04 0.82 -38.68
C GLN A 23 -22.57 1.16 -37.25
N LYS A 24 -21.25 1.25 -37.05
CA LYS A 24 -20.64 1.75 -35.81
C LYS A 24 -21.37 3.04 -35.40
N PRO A 25 -21.75 3.26 -34.13
CA PRO A 25 -22.30 4.54 -33.71
C PRO A 25 -21.39 5.65 -34.22
N GLU A 26 -21.90 6.49 -35.13
CA GLU A 26 -21.08 7.36 -35.99
C GLU A 26 -20.27 8.41 -35.21
N ALA A 27 -20.50 8.55 -33.91
CA ALA A 27 -19.66 9.36 -33.04
C ALA A 27 -19.48 8.65 -31.69
N GLY A 28 -18.28 8.11 -31.46
CA GLY A 28 -17.78 7.93 -30.09
C GLY A 28 -17.79 9.26 -29.32
N PRO A 29 -17.41 9.28 -28.02
CA PRO A 29 -17.48 10.48 -27.20
C PRO A 29 -16.79 11.68 -27.87
N ALA A 30 -17.31 12.89 -27.66
CA ALA A 30 -16.71 14.10 -28.22
C ALA A 30 -15.32 14.34 -27.61
N PRO A 31 -14.40 15.05 -28.32
CA PRO A 31 -13.16 15.50 -27.69
C PRO A 31 -13.49 16.35 -26.46
N ALA A 32 -12.68 16.22 -25.41
CA ALA A 32 -12.75 17.15 -24.29
C ALA A 32 -12.16 18.48 -24.73
N ALA A 33 -12.92 19.57 -24.59
CA ALA A 33 -12.38 20.91 -24.75
C ALA A 33 -11.46 21.27 -23.56
N GLU A 34 -10.52 22.19 -23.77
CA GLU A 34 -9.66 22.68 -22.71
C GLU A 34 -10.51 23.32 -21.59
N GLY A 35 -10.31 22.87 -20.34
CA GLY A 35 -11.09 23.31 -19.18
C GLY A 35 -12.45 22.62 -18.99
N GLN A 36 -12.84 21.68 -19.86
CA GLN A 36 -14.04 20.87 -19.65
C GLN A 36 -13.81 19.78 -18.61
N GLU A 37 -14.71 19.65 -17.63
CA GLU A 37 -14.64 18.59 -16.63
C GLU A 37 -14.99 17.24 -17.26
N VAL A 38 -14.03 16.33 -17.23
CA VAL A 38 -14.16 14.95 -17.70
C VAL A 38 -13.60 13.99 -16.66
N SER A 39 -14.14 12.79 -16.60
CA SER A 39 -13.60 11.73 -15.74
C SER A 39 -13.71 10.38 -16.40
N ILE A 40 -12.67 9.56 -16.26
CA ILE A 40 -12.62 8.17 -16.69
C ILE A 40 -12.50 7.34 -15.43
N THR A 41 -13.56 6.60 -15.10
CA THR A 41 -13.49 5.61 -14.01
C THR A 41 -13.02 4.30 -14.62
N VAL A 42 -12.04 3.67 -13.99
CA VAL A 42 -11.52 2.37 -14.37
C VAL A 42 -11.78 1.42 -13.21
N ASP A 43 -12.53 0.36 -13.48
CA ASP A 43 -12.84 -0.71 -12.54
C ASP A 43 -12.23 -2.01 -13.08
N ARG A 44 -11.60 -2.82 -12.22
CA ARG A 44 -11.12 -4.16 -12.55
C ARG A 44 -12.30 -5.10 -12.71
N TYR A 45 -12.36 -5.80 -13.84
CA TYR A 45 -13.40 -6.76 -14.09
C TYR A 45 -13.19 -8.03 -13.28
N ILE A 46 -14.26 -8.54 -12.67
CA ILE A 46 -14.26 -9.78 -11.90
C ILE A 46 -15.34 -10.70 -12.48
N LEU A 47 -14.96 -11.91 -12.90
CA LEU A 47 -15.81 -12.80 -13.69
C LEU A 47 -17.15 -13.17 -13.03
N ALA A 48 -17.18 -13.32 -11.71
CA ALA A 48 -18.36 -13.77 -10.97
C ALA A 48 -18.78 -12.80 -9.86
N GLY A 49 -18.39 -11.52 -9.99
CA GLY A 49 -18.58 -10.51 -8.96
C GLY A 49 -18.83 -9.12 -9.52
N GLU A 50 -19.01 -8.17 -8.62
CA GLU A 50 -19.03 -6.75 -8.98
C GLU A 50 -17.63 -6.29 -9.38
N ALA A 51 -17.54 -5.45 -10.41
CA ALA A 51 -16.29 -4.81 -10.80
C ALA A 51 -15.71 -4.02 -9.62
N ARG A 52 -14.39 -4.08 -9.47
CA ARG A 52 -13.67 -3.52 -8.32
C ARG A 52 -13.03 -2.20 -8.71
N PRO A 53 -13.24 -1.10 -7.96
CA PRO A 53 -12.68 0.18 -8.35
C PRO A 53 -11.16 0.09 -8.44
N LEU A 54 -10.58 0.61 -9.52
CA LEU A 54 -9.13 0.82 -9.61
C LEU A 54 -8.81 2.31 -9.41
N GLY A 55 -9.53 3.20 -10.08
CA GLY A 55 -9.35 4.63 -9.86
C GLY A 55 -9.99 5.51 -10.93
N VAL A 56 -9.62 6.79 -10.90
CA VAL A 56 -10.21 7.81 -11.78
C VAL A 56 -9.11 8.63 -12.45
N LEU A 57 -9.12 8.67 -13.78
CA LEU A 57 -8.31 9.60 -14.57
C LEU A 57 -9.14 10.85 -14.89
N LYS A 58 -8.53 12.03 -14.82
CA LYS A 58 -9.25 13.32 -14.99
C LYS A 58 -8.65 14.24 -16.04
N SER A 59 -7.57 13.83 -16.71
CA SER A 59 -6.94 14.70 -17.71
C SER A 59 -7.66 14.60 -19.06
N ALA A 60 -7.74 15.74 -19.76
CA ALA A 60 -8.24 15.76 -21.15
C ALA A 60 -7.39 14.89 -22.08
N GLU A 61 -6.10 14.72 -21.77
CA GLU A 61 -5.20 13.85 -22.53
C GLU A 61 -5.61 12.38 -22.42
N ASP A 62 -5.92 11.90 -21.20
CA ASP A 62 -6.43 10.54 -21.01
C ASP A 62 -7.75 10.34 -21.71
N TRP A 63 -8.65 11.31 -21.58
CA TRP A 63 -9.96 11.27 -22.22
C TRP A 63 -9.82 11.08 -23.73
N ASN A 64 -8.98 11.91 -24.34
CA ASN A 64 -8.74 11.86 -25.76
C ASN A 64 -8.07 10.56 -26.19
N ALA A 65 -7.17 9.99 -25.38
CA ALA A 65 -6.53 8.70 -25.68
C ALA A 65 -7.54 7.54 -25.70
N PHE A 66 -8.40 7.42 -24.68
CA PHE A 66 -9.46 6.41 -24.62
C PHE A 66 -10.42 6.53 -25.81
N ARG A 67 -10.87 7.76 -26.10
CA ARG A 67 -11.70 8.06 -27.26
C ARG A 67 -11.03 7.70 -28.59
N GLU A 68 -9.78 8.09 -28.79
CA GLU A 68 -9.06 7.83 -30.04
C GLU A 68 -8.80 6.35 -30.25
N ALA A 69 -8.50 5.60 -29.17
CA ALA A 69 -8.35 4.16 -29.23
C ALA A 69 -9.63 3.50 -29.76
N TYR A 70 -10.81 3.89 -29.24
CA TYR A 70 -12.09 3.38 -29.72
C TYR A 70 -12.41 3.84 -31.16
N GLN A 71 -12.17 5.11 -31.50
CA GLN A 71 -12.47 5.65 -32.83
C GLN A 71 -11.66 4.94 -33.93
N LYS A 72 -10.36 4.72 -33.69
CA LYS A 72 -9.42 4.07 -34.60
C LYS A 72 -9.51 2.54 -34.59
N ALA A 73 -10.24 1.95 -33.66
CA ALA A 73 -10.39 0.50 -33.56
C ALA A 73 -11.26 -0.08 -34.69
N ASP A 74 -10.82 -1.21 -35.23
CA ASP A 74 -11.47 -1.95 -36.31
C ASP A 74 -12.58 -2.85 -35.74
N LYS A 75 -13.78 -2.80 -36.31
CA LYS A 75 -14.88 -3.68 -35.91
C LYS A 75 -14.51 -5.13 -36.22
N ILE A 76 -14.68 -6.02 -35.25
CA ILE A 76 -14.48 -7.46 -35.39
C ILE A 76 -15.79 -8.21 -35.16
N ASN A 77 -15.92 -9.41 -35.73
CA ASN A 77 -17.07 -10.27 -35.47
C ASN A 77 -16.91 -10.93 -34.09
N ASN A 78 -18.01 -11.01 -33.32
CA ASN A 78 -18.04 -11.36 -31.89
C ASN A 78 -17.46 -12.73 -31.49
N GLU A 79 -17.00 -13.57 -32.41
CA GLU A 79 -16.45 -14.89 -32.09
C GLU A 79 -15.08 -14.83 -31.38
N GLU A 80 -14.37 -13.69 -31.42
CA GLU A 80 -13.06 -13.54 -30.77
C GLU A 80 -13.13 -13.06 -29.30
N ALA A 81 -14.29 -12.57 -28.82
CA ALA A 81 -14.45 -11.95 -27.50
C ALA A 81 -15.02 -12.92 -26.45
N MET A 82 -14.47 -14.14 -26.35
CA MET A 82 -14.99 -15.18 -25.45
C MET A 82 -14.28 -15.26 -24.08
N VAL A 83 -13.44 -14.29 -23.73
CA VAL A 83 -12.78 -14.22 -22.40
C VAL A 83 -13.22 -12.96 -21.67
N ALA A 84 -13.23 -13.03 -20.34
CA ALA A 84 -13.47 -11.89 -19.44
C ALA A 84 -12.62 -10.66 -19.83
N PRO A 85 -13.17 -9.43 -19.82
CA PRO A 85 -12.36 -8.22 -19.94
C PRO A 85 -11.43 -8.06 -18.76
N ASP A 86 -10.42 -7.20 -18.92
CA ASP A 86 -9.54 -6.81 -17.83
C ASP A 86 -10.17 -5.68 -17.00
N TYR A 87 -10.85 -4.75 -17.68
CA TYR A 87 -11.42 -3.55 -17.06
C TYR A 87 -12.80 -3.22 -17.61
N GLU A 88 -13.63 -2.65 -16.74
CA GLU A 88 -14.80 -1.87 -17.09
C GLU A 88 -14.42 -0.38 -16.99
N VAL A 89 -14.70 0.38 -18.04
CA VAL A 89 -14.25 1.77 -18.16
C VAL A 89 -15.45 2.66 -18.42
N ARG A 90 -15.63 3.70 -17.59
CA ARG A 90 -16.74 4.64 -17.68
C ARG A 90 -16.23 6.05 -17.94
N LEU A 91 -16.56 6.58 -19.11
CA LEU A 91 -16.22 7.93 -19.56
C LEU A 91 -17.40 8.86 -19.27
N LYS A 92 -17.22 9.81 -18.36
CA LYS A 92 -18.22 10.83 -18.03
C LYS A 92 -17.81 12.21 -18.53
N GLN A 93 -18.70 12.87 -19.28
CA GLN A 93 -18.59 14.24 -19.77
C GLN A 93 -19.93 14.96 -19.59
N GLY A 94 -20.02 15.84 -18.58
CA GLY A 94 -21.30 16.42 -18.17
C GLY A 94 -22.29 15.34 -17.70
N ASP A 95 -23.47 15.31 -18.32
CA ASP A 95 -24.53 14.32 -18.05
C ASP A 95 -24.40 13.03 -18.89
N ARG A 96 -23.48 13.00 -19.85
CA ARG A 96 -23.25 11.82 -20.70
C ARG A 96 -22.26 10.88 -20.02
N THR A 97 -22.62 9.59 -19.99
CA THR A 97 -21.75 8.49 -19.59
C THR A 97 -21.69 7.47 -20.72
N ASP A 98 -20.49 7.13 -21.17
CA ASP A 98 -20.22 6.03 -22.09
C ASP A 98 -19.46 4.93 -21.31
N GLU A 99 -19.81 3.66 -21.51
CA GLU A 99 -19.25 2.54 -20.74
C GLU A 99 -18.69 1.46 -21.67
N TRP A 100 -17.46 1.02 -21.42
CA TRP A 100 -16.74 0.07 -22.26
C TRP A 100 -16.13 -1.08 -21.46
N ASN A 101 -16.14 -2.28 -22.03
CA ASN A 101 -15.28 -3.37 -21.60
C ASN A 101 -13.96 -3.30 -22.36
N LEU A 102 -12.85 -3.46 -21.65
CA LEU A 102 -11.49 -3.30 -22.18
C LEU A 102 -10.65 -4.54 -21.89
N TRP A 103 -10.01 -5.06 -22.94
CA TRP A 103 -8.99 -6.12 -22.87
C TRP A 103 -7.64 -5.53 -23.27
N ILE A 104 -6.71 -5.50 -22.32
CA ILE A 104 -5.36 -5.01 -22.53
C ILE A 104 -4.46 -6.18 -22.91
N ALA A 105 -4.00 -6.19 -24.16
CA ALA A 105 -3.09 -7.22 -24.64
C ALA A 105 -1.64 -6.95 -24.20
N PRO A 106 -0.75 -7.97 -24.23
CA PRO A 106 0.68 -7.79 -23.97
C PRO A 106 1.34 -6.75 -24.91
N PRO A 107 2.52 -6.20 -24.55
CA PRO A 107 3.21 -5.20 -25.34
C PRO A 107 3.38 -5.60 -26.82
N GLY A 108 3.08 -4.67 -27.72
CA GLY A 108 3.15 -4.88 -29.17
C GLY A 108 1.99 -5.66 -29.79
N LYS A 109 0.94 -6.01 -29.01
CA LYS A 109 -0.29 -6.64 -29.51
C LYS A 109 -1.47 -5.66 -29.47
N PRO A 110 -2.45 -5.79 -30.38
CA PRO A 110 -3.70 -5.05 -30.31
C PRO A 110 -4.56 -5.57 -29.15
N GLY A 111 -5.24 -4.66 -28.45
CA GLY A 111 -6.24 -4.97 -27.43
C GLY A 111 -7.64 -5.05 -28.04
N LEU A 112 -8.65 -5.20 -27.18
CA LEU A 112 -10.06 -5.18 -27.57
C LEU A 112 -10.81 -4.14 -26.73
N ILE A 113 -11.79 -3.48 -27.34
CA ILE A 113 -12.76 -2.60 -26.68
C ILE A 113 -14.14 -3.03 -27.13
N MET A 114 -15.08 -3.15 -26.20
CA MET A 114 -16.49 -3.41 -26.50
C MET A 114 -17.35 -2.33 -25.87
N ASP A 115 -18.26 -1.77 -26.65
CA ASP A 115 -19.21 -0.78 -26.16
C ASP A 115 -20.32 -1.48 -25.37
N MET A 116 -20.53 -1.13 -24.11
CA MET A 116 -21.56 -1.78 -23.29
C MET A 116 -22.99 -1.41 -23.73
N SER A 117 -23.16 -0.33 -24.51
CA SER A 117 -24.43 0.02 -25.14
C SER A 117 -24.71 -0.79 -26.43
N ASP A 118 -23.67 -1.38 -27.04
CA ASP A 118 -23.76 -2.26 -28.20
C ASP A 118 -22.84 -3.49 -28.04
N THR A 119 -23.31 -4.46 -27.26
CA THR A 119 -22.59 -5.73 -27.04
C THR A 119 -22.60 -6.65 -28.28
N SER A 120 -23.23 -6.24 -29.38
CA SER A 120 -23.21 -6.98 -30.66
C SER A 120 -21.94 -6.76 -31.47
N ALA A 121 -21.04 -5.88 -31.00
CA ALA A 121 -19.81 -5.54 -31.68
C ALA A 121 -18.64 -5.35 -30.71
N SER A 122 -17.55 -6.07 -30.98
CA SER A 122 -16.24 -5.77 -30.41
C SER A 122 -15.36 -5.03 -31.42
N TYR A 123 -14.39 -4.29 -30.91
CA TYR A 123 -13.47 -3.48 -31.71
C TYR A 123 -12.03 -3.80 -31.32
N ARG A 124 -11.18 -4.06 -32.31
CA ARG A 124 -9.75 -4.33 -32.12
C ARG A 124 -8.97 -3.03 -32.22
N THR A 125 -8.23 -2.68 -31.18
CA THR A 125 -7.40 -1.47 -31.17
C THR A 125 -6.16 -1.64 -32.04
N THR A 126 -5.44 -0.56 -32.34
CA THR A 126 -4.05 -0.69 -32.79
C THR A 126 -3.15 -1.13 -31.61
N ALA A 127 -1.98 -1.71 -31.91
CA ALA A 127 -1.01 -2.06 -30.88
C ALA A 127 -0.49 -0.83 -30.12
N GLU A 128 -0.33 0.30 -30.82
CA GLU A 128 0.07 1.59 -30.25
C GLU A 128 -0.98 2.13 -29.27
N ALA A 129 -2.26 2.08 -29.65
CA ALA A 129 -3.36 2.50 -28.78
C ALA A 129 -3.47 1.60 -27.55
N ASN A 130 -3.36 0.27 -27.72
CA ASN A 130 -3.36 -0.67 -26.59
C ASN A 130 -2.23 -0.37 -25.60
N GLU A 131 -1.02 -0.13 -26.10
CA GLU A 131 0.15 0.19 -25.29
C GLU A 131 -0.01 1.54 -24.56
N ASP A 132 -0.63 2.54 -25.20
CA ASP A 132 -0.93 3.81 -24.53
C ASP A 132 -1.97 3.66 -23.41
N LEU A 133 -3.07 2.93 -23.66
CA LEU A 133 -4.07 2.63 -22.64
C LEU A 133 -3.47 1.84 -21.47
N ARG A 134 -2.62 0.84 -21.77
CA ARG A 134 -1.90 0.05 -20.76
C ARG A 134 -1.08 0.94 -19.84
N ARG A 135 -0.26 1.86 -20.39
CA ARG A 135 0.53 2.80 -19.58
C ARG A 135 -0.35 3.74 -18.75
N ARG A 136 -1.48 4.19 -19.30
CA ARG A 136 -2.41 5.09 -18.60
C ARG A 136 -3.17 4.42 -17.45
N ILE A 137 -3.46 3.13 -17.57
CA ILE A 137 -4.07 2.34 -16.51
C ILE A 137 -3.02 1.98 -15.46
N ALA A 138 -1.81 1.57 -15.86
CA ALA A 138 -0.74 1.21 -14.95
C ALA A 138 -0.24 2.37 -14.05
N ARG A 139 -0.47 3.62 -14.45
CA ARG A 139 -0.17 4.81 -13.63
C ARG A 139 -1.32 5.22 -12.71
N ILE A 140 -2.44 4.50 -12.69
CA ILE A 140 -3.50 4.74 -11.71
C ILE A 140 -2.94 4.29 -10.36
N PRO A 141 -2.76 5.21 -9.40
CA PRO A 141 -2.18 4.85 -8.12
C PRO A 141 -3.14 3.95 -7.35
N TYR A 142 -2.64 2.83 -6.85
CA TYR A 142 -3.41 1.91 -6.01
C TYR A 142 -2.57 1.37 -4.86
N GLY A 143 -2.46 2.17 -3.79
CA GLY A 143 -1.78 1.80 -2.56
C GLY A 143 -2.76 1.47 -1.43
N SER A 144 -2.23 1.31 -0.21
CA SER A 144 -3.01 1.02 1.00
C SER A 144 -4.13 2.02 1.26
N LYS A 145 -3.93 3.31 0.94
CA LYS A 145 -4.96 4.36 1.05
C LYS A 145 -6.14 4.12 0.10
N GLN A 146 -5.88 3.70 -1.15
CA GLN A 146 -6.92 3.36 -2.12
C GLN A 146 -7.64 2.08 -1.73
N ALA A 147 -6.88 1.04 -1.38
CA ALA A 147 -7.43 -0.20 -0.86
C ALA A 147 -8.35 0.09 0.34
N LYS A 148 -7.92 0.95 1.26
CA LYS A 148 -8.76 1.39 2.38
C LYS A 148 -10.00 2.16 1.90
N ARG A 149 -9.85 3.11 0.99
CA ARG A 149 -10.97 3.90 0.46
C ARG A 149 -12.02 3.04 -0.25
N PHE A 150 -11.58 2.06 -1.04
CA PHE A 150 -12.46 1.12 -1.74
C PHE A 150 -12.94 -0.01 -0.84
N GLY A 151 -12.38 -0.08 0.37
CA GLY A 151 -12.79 -0.99 1.42
C GLY A 151 -12.36 -2.42 1.13
N ASP A 152 -11.16 -2.59 0.62
CA ASP A 152 -10.46 -3.85 0.57
C ASP A 152 -10.10 -4.29 1.99
N VAL A 153 -10.03 -5.59 2.19
CA VAL A 153 -9.33 -6.18 3.31
C VAL A 153 -7.85 -6.15 2.96
N SER A 154 -7.02 -5.44 3.70
CA SER A 154 -5.58 -5.39 3.41
C SER A 154 -4.75 -5.62 4.67
N SER A 155 -3.58 -6.20 4.47
CA SER A 155 -2.57 -6.39 5.51
C SER A 155 -1.38 -5.49 5.21
N GLY A 156 -1.01 -4.65 6.17
CA GLY A 156 0.20 -3.82 6.08
C GLY A 156 0.86 -3.64 7.44
N PRO A 157 1.95 -2.85 7.53
CA PRO A 157 2.68 -2.59 8.77
C PRO A 157 1.83 -1.98 9.90
N SER A 158 0.69 -1.37 9.55
CA SER A 158 -0.28 -0.80 10.50
C SER A 158 -1.36 -1.79 10.97
N GLY A 159 -1.30 -3.06 10.55
CA GLY A 159 -2.26 -4.12 10.86
C GLY A 159 -3.24 -4.42 9.72
N LEU A 160 -4.27 -5.23 10.02
CA LEU A 160 -5.35 -5.54 9.08
C LEU A 160 -6.34 -4.37 9.01
N THR A 161 -6.69 -3.94 7.80
CA THR A 161 -7.79 -2.98 7.58
C THR A 161 -9.04 -3.68 7.07
N HIS A 162 -10.20 -3.12 7.42
CA HIS A 162 -11.54 -3.65 7.11
C HIS A 162 -11.76 -5.13 7.46
N ILE A 163 -11.20 -5.59 8.58
CA ILE A 163 -11.37 -6.97 9.01
C ILE A 163 -12.85 -7.35 9.18
N GLU A 164 -13.70 -6.40 9.54
CA GLU A 164 -15.15 -6.59 9.63
C GLU A 164 -15.78 -7.05 8.31
N LYS A 165 -15.21 -6.67 7.16
CA LYS A 165 -15.68 -7.14 5.85
C LYS A 165 -15.29 -8.59 5.59
N TRP A 166 -14.11 -9.01 6.04
CA TRP A 166 -13.72 -10.41 6.00
C TRP A 166 -14.66 -11.25 6.88
N THR A 167 -14.95 -10.79 8.10
CA THR A 167 -15.92 -11.46 8.99
C THR A 167 -17.31 -11.54 8.36
N ALA A 168 -17.82 -10.45 7.78
CA ALA A 168 -19.11 -10.45 7.11
C ALA A 168 -19.15 -11.41 5.90
N PHE A 169 -18.06 -11.49 5.14
CA PHE A 169 -17.94 -12.46 4.04
C PHE A 169 -18.02 -13.90 4.57
N LEU A 170 -17.27 -14.24 5.63
CA LEU A 170 -17.32 -15.57 6.24
C LEU A 170 -18.73 -15.94 6.74
N GLU A 171 -19.42 -15.01 7.41
CA GLU A 171 -20.79 -15.23 7.88
C GLU A 171 -21.78 -15.49 6.73
N GLN A 172 -21.63 -14.76 5.61
CA GLN A 172 -22.48 -14.96 4.43
C GLN A 172 -22.20 -16.30 3.76
N VAL A 173 -20.92 -16.69 3.64
CA VAL A 173 -20.52 -18.01 3.13
C VAL A 173 -21.10 -19.14 3.98
N GLU A 174 -21.04 -19.02 5.31
CA GLU A 174 -21.62 -20.00 6.24
C GLU A 174 -23.15 -20.12 6.06
N ARG A 175 -23.83 -19.01 5.80
CA ARG A 175 -25.28 -18.95 5.52
C ARG A 175 -25.65 -19.33 4.09
N GLN A 176 -24.69 -19.74 3.26
CA GLN A 176 -24.89 -20.05 1.85
C GLN A 176 -25.49 -18.87 1.05
N GLN A 177 -25.16 -17.65 1.46
CA GLN A 177 -25.59 -16.43 0.79
C GLN A 177 -24.50 -15.92 -0.16
N PRO A 178 -24.86 -15.39 -1.34
CA PRO A 178 -23.89 -14.77 -2.21
C PRO A 178 -23.12 -13.66 -1.50
N ALA A 179 -21.79 -13.69 -1.61
CA ALA A 179 -20.89 -12.82 -0.85
C ALA A 179 -19.64 -12.52 -1.68
N SER A 180 -19.05 -11.35 -1.50
CA SER A 180 -17.79 -11.02 -2.17
C SER A 180 -16.84 -10.25 -1.27
N VAL A 181 -15.54 -10.52 -1.43
CA VAL A 181 -14.48 -9.80 -0.74
C VAL A 181 -13.24 -9.64 -1.63
N GLN A 182 -12.58 -8.50 -1.51
CA GLN A 182 -11.26 -8.27 -2.07
C GLN A 182 -10.25 -8.22 -0.94
N VAL A 183 -9.25 -9.09 -1.00
CA VAL A 183 -8.05 -9.03 -0.18
C VAL A 183 -6.93 -8.46 -1.03
N THR A 184 -6.35 -7.33 -0.61
CA THR A 184 -5.23 -6.69 -1.30
C THR A 184 -3.99 -6.81 -0.44
N LYS A 185 -2.93 -7.38 -1.03
CA LYS A 185 -1.59 -7.43 -0.45
C LYS A 185 -0.70 -6.48 -1.23
N PHE A 186 0.41 -6.09 -0.62
CA PHE A 186 1.40 -5.23 -1.26
C PHE A 186 2.74 -5.93 -1.31
N THR A 187 3.51 -5.68 -2.37
CA THR A 187 4.93 -6.03 -2.42
C THR A 187 5.73 -5.12 -1.50
N ASP A 188 7.02 -5.42 -1.31
CA ASP A 188 7.92 -4.58 -0.52
C ASP A 188 8.10 -3.18 -1.15
N GLU A 189 7.87 -3.05 -2.46
CA GLU A 189 7.85 -1.77 -3.19
C GLU A 189 6.49 -1.05 -3.12
N GLY A 190 5.47 -1.69 -2.55
CA GLY A 190 4.12 -1.14 -2.40
C GLY A 190 3.17 -1.42 -3.56
N ASP A 191 3.53 -2.29 -4.50
CA ASP A 191 2.65 -2.62 -5.64
C ASP A 191 1.55 -3.60 -5.22
N PRO A 192 0.29 -3.40 -5.66
CA PRO A 192 -0.82 -4.21 -5.21
C PRO A 192 -0.88 -5.58 -5.89
N ILE A 193 -1.17 -6.60 -5.08
CA ILE A 193 -1.54 -7.95 -5.48
C ILE A 193 -2.96 -8.21 -5.00
N PHE A 194 -3.86 -8.47 -5.94
CA PHE A 194 -5.27 -8.62 -5.65
C PHE A 194 -5.68 -10.09 -5.55
N HIS A 195 -6.48 -10.37 -4.53
CA HIS A 195 -7.14 -11.64 -4.31
C HIS A 195 -8.64 -11.39 -4.17
N ASN A 196 -9.42 -11.74 -5.18
CA ASN A 196 -10.87 -11.56 -5.22
C ASN A 196 -11.56 -12.90 -4.98
N LEU A 197 -12.49 -12.94 -4.03
CA LEU A 197 -13.30 -14.10 -3.73
C LEU A 197 -14.76 -13.73 -3.89
N ASP A 198 -15.46 -14.38 -4.81
CA ASP A 198 -16.90 -14.25 -5.01
C ASP A 198 -17.56 -15.60 -4.77
N TYR A 199 -18.33 -15.70 -3.69
CA TYR A 199 -19.11 -16.88 -3.37
C TYR A 199 -20.52 -16.72 -3.93
N ASP A 200 -20.96 -17.68 -4.74
CA ASP A 200 -22.28 -17.63 -5.41
C ASP A 200 -23.42 -18.31 -4.62
N GLY A 201 -23.15 -18.70 -3.37
CA GLY A 201 -24.04 -19.53 -2.55
C GLY A 201 -23.73 -21.04 -2.65
N SER A 202 -22.83 -21.45 -3.55
CA SER A 202 -22.38 -22.84 -3.70
C SER A 202 -20.88 -22.98 -3.87
N ARG A 203 -20.23 -22.18 -4.73
CA ARG A 203 -18.80 -22.24 -5.05
C ARG A 203 -18.15 -20.87 -4.87
N ILE A 204 -16.85 -20.87 -4.62
CA ILE A 204 -16.02 -19.66 -4.57
C ILE A 204 -15.33 -19.50 -5.91
N HIS A 205 -15.65 -18.43 -6.62
CA HIS A 205 -14.92 -17.98 -7.80
C HIS A 205 -13.78 -17.09 -7.32
N TYR A 206 -12.56 -17.53 -7.59
CA TYR A 206 -11.34 -16.87 -7.15
C TYR A 206 -10.65 -16.20 -8.34
N ALA A 207 -10.21 -14.96 -8.16
CA ALA A 207 -9.35 -14.28 -9.11
C ALA A 207 -8.10 -13.71 -8.42
N TYR A 208 -6.95 -13.98 -9.01
CA TYR A 208 -5.65 -13.46 -8.64
C TYR A 208 -5.13 -12.54 -9.74
N ASP A 209 -4.57 -11.40 -9.36
CA ASP A 209 -4.04 -10.42 -10.30
C ASP A 209 -2.87 -9.67 -9.66
N ASN A 210 -1.66 -9.85 -10.19
CA ASN A 210 -0.49 -9.02 -9.88
C ASN A 210 -0.05 -8.20 -11.11
N SER A 211 -0.95 -7.88 -12.04
CA SER A 211 -0.57 -7.15 -13.26
C SER A 211 -0.12 -5.70 -13.02
N LEU A 212 -0.31 -5.19 -11.81
CA LEU A 212 0.18 -3.88 -11.36
C LEU A 212 1.49 -3.97 -10.54
N ASP A 213 2.00 -5.18 -10.30
CA ASP A 213 3.34 -5.40 -9.75
C ASP A 213 4.39 -5.04 -10.81
N GLY A 214 5.08 -3.93 -10.58
CA GLY A 214 6.05 -3.35 -11.52
C GLY A 214 7.36 -4.13 -11.61
N PHE A 215 7.65 -4.98 -10.60
CA PHE A 215 8.88 -5.76 -10.51
C PHE A 215 8.65 -7.27 -10.71
N GLY A 216 7.44 -7.74 -10.46
CA GLY A 216 7.01 -9.10 -10.73
C GLY A 216 6.72 -9.39 -12.20
N THR A 217 6.60 -10.67 -12.53
CA THR A 217 6.04 -11.08 -13.82
C THR A 217 4.52 -10.95 -13.75
N PRO A 218 3.87 -10.15 -14.63
CA PRO A 218 2.42 -10.02 -14.65
C PRO A 218 1.75 -11.38 -14.88
N ASP A 219 0.84 -11.74 -13.99
CA ASP A 219 0.10 -12.99 -13.99
C ASP A 219 -1.34 -12.71 -13.53
N LYS A 220 -2.27 -13.35 -14.23
CA LYS A 220 -3.69 -13.37 -13.87
C LYS A 220 -4.14 -14.81 -13.84
N LYS A 221 -4.73 -15.22 -12.71
CA LYS A 221 -5.27 -16.57 -12.54
C LYS A 221 -6.70 -16.48 -12.08
N GLN A 222 -7.51 -17.40 -12.58
CA GLN A 222 -8.85 -17.61 -12.08
C GLN A 222 -9.00 -19.08 -11.72
N ASP A 223 -9.83 -19.32 -10.73
CA ASP A 223 -10.18 -20.67 -10.32
C ASP A 223 -11.61 -20.68 -9.78
N THR A 224 -12.19 -21.86 -9.70
CA THR A 224 -13.41 -22.04 -8.93
C THR A 224 -13.23 -23.17 -7.95
N CYS A 225 -13.44 -22.86 -6.69
CA CYS A 225 -13.15 -23.73 -5.56
C CYS A 225 -14.43 -24.10 -4.82
N ARG A 226 -14.42 -25.31 -4.26
CA ARG A 226 -15.56 -25.85 -3.52
C ARG A 226 -15.80 -25.09 -2.21
N ARG A 227 -14.74 -24.73 -1.49
CA ARG A 227 -14.87 -24.07 -0.18
C ARG A 227 -13.63 -23.28 0.22
N LEU A 228 -13.84 -22.38 1.17
CA LEU A 228 -12.78 -21.76 1.97
C LEU A 228 -12.54 -22.63 3.21
N ALA A 229 -11.29 -22.95 3.50
CA ALA A 229 -10.87 -23.72 4.66
C ALA A 229 -10.16 -22.79 5.64
N GLY A 230 -10.65 -22.69 6.88
CA GLY A 230 -9.92 -22.02 7.96
C GLY A 230 -9.25 -23.07 8.85
N GLU A 231 -7.92 -23.10 8.86
CA GLU A 231 -7.14 -23.99 9.71
C GLU A 231 -6.52 -23.21 10.87
N PRO A 232 -6.87 -23.51 12.14
CA PRO A 232 -6.22 -22.93 13.30
C PRO A 232 -4.77 -23.40 13.38
N THR A 233 -3.82 -22.48 13.54
CA THR A 233 -2.39 -22.82 13.60
C THR A 233 -1.87 -23.07 15.03
N ALA A 234 -2.71 -22.98 16.08
CA ALA A 234 -2.28 -23.19 17.47
C ALA A 234 -3.35 -23.83 18.38
N ASN A 235 -2.89 -24.62 19.37
CA ASN A 235 -3.70 -25.26 20.41
C ASN A 235 -4.14 -24.29 21.54
N ASN A 236 -3.74 -23.02 21.49
CA ASN A 236 -4.04 -22.00 22.50
C ASN A 236 -5.16 -21.04 22.01
N PRO A 237 -6.32 -20.95 22.69
CA PRO A 237 -7.45 -20.10 22.27
C PRO A 237 -7.15 -18.60 22.17
N ALA A 238 -6.10 -18.10 22.84
CA ALA A 238 -5.71 -16.68 22.86
C ALA A 238 -4.69 -16.29 21.75
N GLU A 239 -4.04 -17.26 21.13
CA GLU A 239 -2.96 -17.10 20.11
C GLU A 239 -3.30 -17.82 18.80
N SER A 240 -4.55 -18.26 18.65
CA SER A 240 -4.99 -18.96 17.45
C SER A 240 -5.03 -17.99 16.28
N ARG A 241 -4.08 -18.13 15.36
CA ARG A 241 -4.25 -17.62 14.00
C ARG A 241 -5.06 -18.64 13.22
N THR A 242 -5.85 -18.14 12.28
CA THR A 242 -6.57 -18.98 11.33
C THR A 242 -6.00 -18.67 9.96
N THR A 243 -5.41 -19.67 9.33
CA THR A 243 -4.98 -19.59 7.94
C THR A 243 -6.15 -20.02 7.07
N TYR A 244 -6.60 -19.12 6.21
CA TYR A 244 -7.64 -19.38 5.23
C TYR A 244 -7.02 -19.73 3.89
N THR A 245 -7.38 -20.90 3.36
CA THR A 245 -6.96 -21.41 2.04
C THR A 245 -8.17 -21.83 1.22
N LEU A 246 -8.01 -21.89 -0.10
CA LEU A 246 -9.04 -22.41 -0.98
C LEU A 246 -8.87 -23.90 -1.21
N GLU A 247 -9.96 -24.65 -1.17
CA GLU A 247 -9.95 -26.11 -1.32
C GLU A 247 -10.92 -26.62 -2.38
N GLY A 248 -10.52 -27.74 -3.01
CA GLY A 248 -11.32 -28.39 -4.05
C GLY A 248 -11.52 -27.48 -5.26
N CYS A 249 -10.42 -26.88 -5.72
CA CYS A 249 -10.37 -26.02 -6.88
C CYS A 249 -10.30 -26.84 -8.18
N ASP A 250 -10.95 -26.35 -9.23
CA ASP A 250 -10.98 -26.99 -10.54
C ASP A 250 -9.60 -26.87 -11.25
N GLY A 251 -8.82 -25.83 -10.91
CA GLY A 251 -7.46 -25.59 -11.39
C GLY A 251 -6.42 -25.47 -10.29
N SER A 252 -5.28 -24.85 -10.62
CA SER A 252 -4.19 -24.54 -9.68
C SER A 252 -4.14 -23.06 -9.26
N GLY A 253 -5.12 -22.26 -9.68
CA GLY A 253 -5.18 -20.85 -9.32
C GLY A 253 -5.37 -20.67 -7.82
N GLY A 254 -6.22 -21.50 -7.21
CA GLY A 254 -6.54 -21.43 -5.77
C GLY A 254 -5.35 -21.61 -4.84
N GLU A 255 -4.27 -22.27 -5.28
CA GLU A 255 -3.03 -22.47 -4.51
C GLU A 255 -2.32 -21.15 -4.18
N ARG A 256 -2.60 -20.07 -4.93
CA ARG A 256 -2.07 -18.72 -4.67
C ARG A 256 -2.74 -18.03 -3.49
N PHE A 257 -3.90 -18.52 -3.03
CA PHE A 257 -4.65 -17.90 -1.96
C PHE A 257 -4.22 -18.45 -0.59
N GLY A 258 -3.72 -17.55 0.24
CA GLY A 258 -3.52 -17.78 1.67
C GLY A 258 -3.75 -16.48 2.41
N PHE A 259 -4.63 -16.47 3.40
CA PHE A 259 -4.91 -15.29 4.20
C PHE A 259 -4.90 -15.64 5.68
N VAL A 260 -4.04 -14.99 6.45
CA VAL A 260 -3.85 -15.28 7.87
C VAL A 260 -4.53 -14.19 8.68
N VAL A 261 -5.39 -14.60 9.61
CA VAL A 261 -6.12 -13.68 10.51
C VAL A 261 -5.90 -14.11 11.94
N GLU A 262 -5.65 -13.17 12.85
CA GLU A 262 -5.62 -13.49 14.27
C GLU A 262 -7.04 -13.52 14.86
N GLN A 263 -7.32 -14.46 15.77
CA GLN A 263 -8.61 -14.50 16.48
C GLN A 263 -8.88 -13.25 17.34
N ALA A 264 -7.86 -12.45 17.63
CA ALA A 264 -8.04 -11.14 18.28
C ALA A 264 -8.69 -10.12 17.33
N ASP A 265 -8.33 -10.13 16.05
CA ASP A 265 -8.88 -9.21 15.03
C ASP A 265 -10.35 -9.51 14.73
N LEU A 266 -10.77 -10.77 14.89
CA LEU A 266 -12.17 -11.18 14.75
C LEU A 266 -13.06 -10.75 15.94
N LYS A 267 -12.47 -10.35 17.08
CA LYS A 267 -13.20 -10.01 18.31
C LYS A 267 -13.40 -8.51 18.52
N THR A 268 -12.68 -7.65 17.80
CA THR A 268 -12.63 -6.18 18.03
C THR A 268 -13.66 -5.36 17.25
N THR A 269 -14.80 -5.94 16.86
CA THR A 269 -15.90 -5.18 16.23
C THR A 269 -16.87 -4.60 17.27
N SER A 270 -16.42 -3.59 18.05
CA SER A 270 -17.33 -2.64 18.71
C SER A 270 -16.64 -1.34 19.17
N SER A 271 -17.01 -0.25 18.51
CA SER A 271 -16.92 1.18 18.91
C SER A 271 -15.58 1.93 18.79
N ALA A 272 -15.65 3.10 18.14
CA ALA A 272 -14.60 4.12 18.07
C ALA A 272 -15.16 5.52 18.45
N PRO A 273 -14.38 6.38 19.12
CA PRO A 273 -14.59 7.82 19.03
C PRO A 273 -13.32 8.62 18.69
N ALA A 274 -13.53 9.80 18.08
CA ALA A 274 -12.53 10.77 17.62
C ALA A 274 -12.22 11.86 18.67
N VAL A 275 -10.99 12.41 18.68
CA VAL A 275 -10.55 13.55 19.50
C VAL A 275 -9.46 14.37 18.74
N PRO A 276 -9.32 15.71 18.95
CA PRO A 276 -8.72 16.65 17.99
C PRO A 276 -7.25 17.04 18.26
N ALA A 277 -6.70 17.81 17.31
CA ALA A 277 -5.31 18.22 17.17
C ALA A 277 -4.77 19.21 18.23
N PRO A 278 -3.43 19.23 18.49
CA PRO A 278 -2.77 20.30 19.25
C PRO A 278 -1.94 21.26 18.38
N SER A 279 -1.72 22.44 18.96
CA SER A 279 -1.07 23.63 18.41
C SER A 279 0.43 23.71 18.74
N THR A 280 1.20 24.27 17.82
CA THR A 280 2.66 24.51 17.85
C THR A 280 3.08 25.79 18.58
N SER A 281 4.22 25.74 19.30
CA SER A 281 5.24 26.80 19.28
C SER A 281 6.57 26.32 19.90
N ALA A 282 7.67 26.39 19.16
CA ALA A 282 9.03 26.35 19.70
C ALA A 282 9.97 27.23 18.83
N GLU A 283 10.94 27.84 19.50
CA GLU A 283 11.72 29.03 19.12
C GLU A 283 12.82 28.80 18.07
N ALA A 284 13.21 29.88 17.39
CA ALA A 284 14.11 29.92 16.25
C ALA A 284 15.62 29.90 16.62
N VAL A 285 16.40 29.02 15.97
CA VAL A 285 17.88 28.99 16.05
C VAL A 285 18.51 28.79 14.65
N SER A 286 19.12 29.86 14.13
CA SER A 286 20.02 30.04 12.97
C SER A 286 19.66 29.37 11.62
N GLU A 287 19.49 30.21 10.60
CA GLU A 287 18.80 29.96 9.30
C GLU A 287 19.50 29.07 8.27
N GLU A 288 20.71 28.55 8.53
CA GLU A 288 21.48 27.73 7.56
C GLU A 288 21.96 26.40 8.12
N ALA A 289 21.04 25.52 8.51
CA ALA A 289 21.41 24.17 8.92
C ALA A 289 20.33 23.16 8.54
N ILE A 290 20.74 21.90 8.36
CA ILE A 290 19.82 20.77 8.25
C ILE A 290 19.67 20.18 9.65
N THR A 291 18.45 20.09 10.15
CA THR A 291 18.11 19.36 11.37
C THR A 291 17.51 18.02 11.00
N ILE A 292 17.96 16.95 11.66
CA ILE A 292 17.58 15.57 11.36
C ILE A 292 17.03 14.95 12.64
N TRP A 293 15.89 14.29 12.52
CA TRP A 293 15.28 13.45 13.54
C TRP A 293 15.13 12.04 12.98
N ARG A 294 15.11 11.03 13.85
CA ARG A 294 14.71 9.68 13.43
C ARG A 294 13.23 9.66 13.05
N GLY A 295 12.88 8.95 11.99
CA GLY A 295 11.49 8.72 11.64
C GLY A 295 10.90 7.58 12.47
N LEU A 296 9.70 7.81 13.01
CA LEU A 296 9.00 6.89 13.92
C LEU A 296 7.54 6.70 13.49
N SER A 297 6.95 5.55 13.81
CA SER A 297 5.52 5.28 13.57
C SER A 297 4.65 6.16 14.49
N ARG A 298 4.15 7.28 13.94
CA ARG A 298 3.52 8.37 14.70
C ARG A 298 2.07 8.10 15.08
N GLU A 299 1.83 7.64 16.30
CA GLU A 299 0.53 7.77 16.97
C GLU A 299 0.60 8.55 18.30
N ILE A 300 1.80 8.96 18.74
CA ILE A 300 2.03 9.65 20.01
C ILE A 300 3.03 10.81 19.79
N GLU A 301 2.59 12.04 20.04
CA GLU A 301 3.44 13.23 20.26
C GLU A 301 3.45 13.55 21.77
N PRO A 302 4.49 14.19 22.35
CA PRO A 302 5.56 14.94 21.69
C PRO A 302 6.96 14.71 22.29
N ASP A 303 7.88 14.08 21.58
CA ASP A 303 9.33 14.37 21.61
C ASP A 303 9.97 13.50 20.52
N ARG A 304 10.48 14.16 19.48
CA ARG A 304 11.12 13.47 18.34
C ARG A 304 12.58 13.24 18.69
N PRO A 305 13.13 12.01 18.61
CA PRO A 305 14.54 11.77 18.91
C PRO A 305 15.38 12.57 17.92
N PHE A 306 16.02 13.62 18.44
CA PHE A 306 16.91 14.48 17.67
C PHE A 306 18.12 13.65 17.26
N TYR A 307 18.28 13.43 15.96
CA TYR A 307 19.37 12.61 15.45
C TYR A 307 20.65 13.42 15.29
N GLY A 308 20.54 14.65 14.79
CA GLY A 308 21.69 15.54 14.68
C GLY A 308 21.43 16.75 13.80
N ARG A 309 22.49 17.55 13.63
CA ARG A 309 22.46 18.78 12.85
C ARG A 309 23.66 18.86 11.92
N LEU A 310 23.42 19.08 10.63
CA LEU A 310 24.46 19.35 9.64
C LEU A 310 24.52 20.84 9.35
N THR A 311 25.72 21.42 9.46
CA THR A 311 25.96 22.86 9.32
C THR A 311 26.97 23.21 8.22
N ASN A 312 27.51 22.21 7.52
CA ASN A 312 28.52 22.45 6.48
C ASN A 312 27.87 22.73 5.11
N ASP A 313 28.48 23.64 4.34
CA ASP A 313 27.99 24.10 3.05
C ASP A 313 27.79 22.97 2.02
N GLU A 314 28.61 21.92 2.09
CA GLU A 314 28.52 20.77 1.19
C GLU A 314 27.21 20.00 1.42
N SER A 315 26.90 19.68 2.68
CA SER A 315 25.64 19.01 3.04
C SER A 315 24.42 19.85 2.68
N LEU A 316 24.44 21.17 2.95
CA LEU A 316 23.36 22.08 2.58
C LEU A 316 23.13 22.09 1.06
N ARG A 317 24.21 22.13 0.28
CA ARG A 317 24.14 22.07 -1.18
C ARG A 317 23.56 20.75 -1.65
N ASP A 318 23.99 19.63 -1.08
CA ASP A 318 23.52 18.30 -1.45
C ASP A 318 22.04 18.07 -1.13
N PHE A 319 21.55 18.54 0.02
CA PHE A 319 20.12 18.49 0.35
C PHE A 319 19.27 19.35 -0.61
N ARG A 320 19.72 20.56 -0.94
CA ARG A 320 19.04 21.44 -1.91
C ARG A 320 19.03 20.86 -3.32
N GLU A 321 20.14 20.29 -3.77
CA GLU A 321 20.24 19.63 -5.06
C GLU A 321 19.35 18.38 -5.11
N ALA A 322 19.39 17.54 -4.06
CA ALA A 322 18.55 16.36 -3.96
C ALA A 322 17.07 16.72 -4.06
N TYR A 323 16.62 17.75 -3.34
CA TYR A 323 15.24 18.23 -3.40
C TYR A 323 14.85 18.76 -4.79
N SER A 324 15.67 19.66 -5.35
CA SER A 324 15.37 20.33 -6.62
C SER A 324 15.43 19.42 -7.85
N THR A 325 16.22 18.35 -7.79
CA THR A 325 16.37 17.37 -8.88
C THR A 325 15.48 16.14 -8.71
N ALA A 326 14.79 16.00 -7.58
CA ALA A 326 13.90 14.88 -7.34
C ALA A 326 12.71 14.90 -8.31
N THR A 327 12.30 13.71 -8.76
CA THR A 327 11.20 13.58 -9.73
C THR A 327 9.93 13.11 -9.02
N PRO A 328 8.75 13.68 -9.32
CA PRO A 328 7.50 13.23 -8.71
C PRO A 328 7.26 11.74 -8.96
N ILE A 329 6.93 11.01 -7.89
CA ILE A 329 6.44 9.65 -8.00
C ILE A 329 4.93 9.73 -8.20
N ASN A 330 4.50 9.37 -9.40
CA ASN A 330 3.07 9.32 -9.75
C ASN A 330 2.46 7.98 -9.30
N ALA A 331 2.69 7.61 -8.03
CA ALA A 331 2.12 6.45 -7.38
C ALA A 331 1.81 6.82 -5.92
N ASP A 332 0.70 6.33 -5.39
CA ASP A 332 0.44 6.38 -3.95
C ASP A 332 1.26 5.29 -3.28
N LEU A 333 2.40 5.68 -2.74
CA LEU A 333 3.32 4.77 -2.08
C LEU A 333 2.79 4.45 -0.68
N ASP A 334 2.63 3.16 -0.38
CA ASP A 334 2.47 2.69 1.00
C ASP A 334 3.84 2.66 1.66
N THR A 335 4.30 3.85 2.03
CA THR A 335 5.63 3.99 2.59
C THR A 335 5.64 3.50 4.03
N GLU A 336 6.62 2.66 4.38
CA GLU A 336 6.97 2.41 5.77
C GLU A 336 7.26 3.73 6.51
N VAL A 337 7.44 3.63 7.82
CA VAL A 337 7.98 4.74 8.64
C VAL A 337 9.23 5.32 7.96
N PRO A 338 9.35 6.65 7.79
CA PRO A 338 10.57 7.23 7.22
C PRO A 338 11.80 6.87 8.03
N ASP A 339 12.96 6.80 7.38
CA ASP A 339 14.22 6.66 8.11
C ASP A 339 14.49 7.90 8.96
N TYR A 340 14.22 9.07 8.34
CA TYR A 340 14.48 10.35 8.95
C TYR A 340 13.36 11.33 8.66
N GLU A 341 13.17 12.25 9.59
CA GLU A 341 12.53 13.52 9.31
C GLU A 341 13.61 14.57 9.23
N VAL A 342 13.54 15.43 8.21
CA VAL A 342 14.57 16.42 7.96
C VAL A 342 13.94 17.80 7.81
N SER A 343 14.61 18.82 8.34
CA SER A 343 14.27 20.22 8.13
C SER A 343 15.49 20.93 7.58
N PHE A 344 15.36 21.62 6.44
CA PHE A 344 16.49 22.29 5.80
C PHE A 344 16.07 23.52 4.97
N PRO A 345 16.95 24.50 4.79
CA PRO A 345 16.60 25.75 4.11
C PRO A 345 16.70 25.66 2.59
N ILE A 346 15.69 26.17 1.89
CA ILE A 346 15.64 26.41 0.44
C ILE A 346 15.14 27.84 0.19
N ASP A 347 15.93 28.66 -0.51
CA ASP A 347 15.56 30.03 -0.92
C ASP A 347 14.98 30.90 0.21
N GLY A 348 15.53 30.77 1.42
CA GLY A 348 15.10 31.52 2.61
C GLY A 348 13.88 30.94 3.35
N ASN A 349 13.31 29.83 2.87
CA ASN A 349 12.25 29.08 3.55
C ASN A 349 12.79 27.77 4.13
N SER A 350 12.17 27.25 5.19
CA SER A 350 12.46 25.91 5.71
C SER A 350 11.52 24.88 5.07
N VAL A 351 12.10 23.86 4.44
CA VAL A 351 11.39 22.66 4.00
C VAL A 351 11.47 21.61 5.10
N SER A 352 10.35 20.98 5.42
CA SER A 352 10.29 19.83 6.33
C SER A 352 9.86 18.61 5.53
N ALA A 353 10.64 17.55 5.53
CA ALA A 353 10.39 16.38 4.72
C ALA A 353 10.55 15.08 5.51
N HIS A 354 9.74 14.08 5.17
CA HIS A 354 10.01 12.69 5.47
C HIS A 354 11.01 12.16 4.44
N LEU A 355 12.00 11.39 4.88
CA LEU A 355 13.12 10.92 4.06
C LEU A 355 13.33 9.41 4.24
N TRP A 356 13.39 8.71 3.11
CA TRP A 356 13.72 7.27 3.02
C TRP A 356 14.97 7.11 2.16
N LEU A 357 15.92 6.29 2.61
CA LEU A 357 17.26 6.05 2.10
C LEU A 357 17.57 4.55 2.20
N ASN A 358 17.09 3.78 1.22
CA ASN A 358 17.23 2.33 1.23
C ASN A 358 18.62 1.86 0.79
N GLY A 359 19.02 0.71 1.34
CA GLY A 359 20.21 -0.02 0.89
C GLY A 359 21.51 0.79 0.97
N GLN A 360 21.70 1.53 2.07
CA GLN A 360 22.84 2.42 2.27
C GLN A 360 22.89 3.56 1.23
N GLY A 361 21.73 4.14 0.91
CA GLY A 361 21.61 5.27 -0.02
C GLY A 361 21.64 4.90 -1.51
N LYS A 362 21.46 3.62 -1.88
CA LYS A 362 21.36 3.20 -3.28
C LYS A 362 20.10 3.74 -3.98
N ALA A 363 19.04 3.91 -3.20
CA ALA A 363 17.80 4.54 -3.60
C ALA A 363 17.32 5.46 -2.48
N GLY A 364 16.49 6.44 -2.84
CA GLY A 364 15.90 7.30 -1.84
C GLY A 364 14.67 8.02 -2.36
N MET A 365 13.90 8.51 -1.40
CA MET A 365 12.66 9.21 -1.64
C MET A 365 12.46 10.24 -0.54
N LEU A 366 11.81 11.33 -0.88
CA LEU A 366 11.35 12.30 0.10
C LEU A 366 9.86 12.61 -0.07
N HIS A 367 9.26 13.13 0.98
CA HIS A 367 7.93 13.71 0.96
C HIS A 367 7.97 15.03 1.73
N ASP A 368 7.75 16.16 1.04
CA ASP A 368 7.62 17.46 1.69
C ASP A 368 6.28 17.49 2.45
N VAL A 369 6.36 17.63 3.77
CA VAL A 369 5.22 17.62 4.68
C VAL A 369 4.29 18.82 4.43
N ASN A 370 4.81 19.89 3.83
CA ASN A 370 4.05 21.08 3.49
C ASN A 370 3.57 21.11 2.03
N ASP A 371 3.91 20.13 1.20
CA ASP A 371 3.44 20.07 -0.19
C ASP A 371 1.93 19.74 -0.21
N PRO A 372 1.06 20.68 -0.64
CA PRO A 372 -0.39 20.45 -0.65
C PRO A 372 -0.81 19.37 -1.64
N SER A 373 0.05 18.99 -2.59
CA SER A 373 -0.22 17.89 -3.51
C SER A 373 -0.01 16.51 -2.88
N GLY A 374 0.64 16.45 -1.71
CA GLY A 374 0.88 15.19 -1.00
C GLY A 374 1.85 14.25 -1.73
N ARG A 375 2.58 14.73 -2.74
CA ARG A 375 3.38 13.87 -3.62
C ARG A 375 4.67 13.43 -2.94
N TYR A 376 5.08 12.21 -3.28
CA TYR A 376 6.41 11.71 -3.00
C TYR A 376 7.35 12.07 -4.14
N LEU A 377 8.61 12.34 -3.83
CA LEU A 377 9.64 12.66 -4.80
C LEU A 377 10.74 11.59 -4.75
N ARG A 378 11.07 11.03 -5.91
CA ARG A 378 12.16 10.07 -6.07
C ARG A 378 13.49 10.81 -6.16
N LEU A 379 14.41 10.47 -5.27
CA LEU A 379 15.79 10.93 -5.35
C LEU A 379 16.53 10.17 -6.44
N THR A 380 17.50 10.82 -7.08
CA THR A 380 18.48 10.09 -7.89
C THR A 380 19.35 9.22 -6.97
N SER A 381 19.84 8.08 -7.45
CA SER A 381 20.74 7.22 -6.66
C SER A 381 21.99 7.98 -6.17
N GLN A 382 22.49 8.93 -6.97
CA GLN A 382 23.64 9.75 -6.57
C GLN A 382 23.28 10.71 -5.42
N ALA A 383 22.11 11.36 -5.49
CA ALA A 383 21.62 12.24 -4.43
C ALA A 383 21.37 11.44 -3.14
N ALA A 384 20.65 10.32 -3.22
CA ALA A 384 20.38 9.45 -2.07
C ALA A 384 21.67 8.98 -1.39
N GLY A 385 22.69 8.58 -2.16
CA GLY A 385 23.98 8.16 -1.62
C GLY A 385 24.74 9.29 -0.91
N ARG A 386 24.68 10.53 -1.43
CA ARG A 386 25.29 11.69 -0.78
C ARG A 386 24.58 12.05 0.52
N LEU A 387 23.24 12.07 0.52
CA LEU A 387 22.46 12.35 1.74
C LEU A 387 22.76 11.31 2.82
N TRP A 388 22.73 10.03 2.46
CA TRP A 388 23.09 8.94 3.36
C TRP A 388 24.49 9.14 3.94
N ALA A 389 25.49 9.42 3.11
CA ALA A 389 26.87 9.62 3.57
C ALA A 389 27.04 10.83 4.51
N HIS A 390 26.22 11.87 4.39
CA HIS A 390 26.23 12.99 5.33
C HIS A 390 25.58 12.62 6.66
N ILE A 391 24.43 11.95 6.61
CA ILE A 391 23.70 11.52 7.81
C ILE A 391 24.53 10.54 8.64
N MET A 392 25.19 9.57 7.99
CA MET A 392 26.04 8.58 8.65
C MET A 392 27.31 9.16 9.29
N LYS A 393 27.67 10.42 9.02
CA LYS A 393 28.78 11.11 9.71
C LYS A 393 28.33 11.80 10.99
N LEU A 394 27.02 11.91 11.24
CA LEU A 394 26.53 12.49 12.47
C LEU A 394 26.78 11.50 13.61
N PRO A 395 27.40 11.94 14.71
CA PRO A 395 27.51 11.11 15.90
C PRO A 395 26.13 10.99 16.54
N TYR A 396 25.75 9.76 16.88
CA TYR A 396 24.64 9.47 17.79
C TYR A 396 25.20 8.64 18.94
N ASP A 397 26.03 9.27 19.78
CA ASP A 397 26.72 8.61 20.89
C ASP A 397 25.82 8.47 22.13
N ALA A 398 26.30 7.67 23.10
CA ALA A 398 25.53 7.32 24.29
C ALA A 398 25.15 8.55 25.14
N GLU A 399 25.98 9.59 25.10
CA GLU A 399 25.74 10.87 25.75
C GLU A 399 24.57 11.61 25.07
N GLN A 400 24.60 11.77 23.74
CA GLN A 400 23.52 12.39 22.98
C GLN A 400 22.20 11.62 23.12
N ALA A 401 22.24 10.29 23.06
CA ALA A 401 21.07 9.43 23.27
C ALA A 401 20.48 9.65 24.68
N GLY A 402 21.33 9.73 25.70
CA GLY A 402 20.92 10.05 27.07
C GLY A 402 20.27 11.43 27.19
N GLU A 403 20.83 12.45 26.54
CA GLU A 403 20.26 13.80 26.49
C GLU A 403 18.91 13.87 25.75
N ASN A 404 18.73 13.02 24.74
CA ASN A 404 17.45 12.86 24.04
C ASN A 404 16.37 12.18 24.89
N GLY A 405 16.74 11.65 26.06
CA GLY A 405 15.82 10.91 26.94
C GLY A 405 15.68 9.44 26.57
N ASP A 406 16.57 8.91 25.72
CA ASP A 406 16.59 7.49 25.38
C ASP A 406 17.04 6.65 26.58
N ILE A 407 16.57 5.41 26.64
CA ILE A 407 17.12 4.41 27.56
C ILE A 407 18.38 3.85 26.90
N VAL A 408 19.55 4.13 27.46
CA VAL A 408 20.83 3.77 26.83
C VAL A 408 21.41 2.53 27.47
N ILE A 409 21.93 1.59 26.67
CA ILE A 409 22.68 0.41 27.11
C ILE A 409 24.10 0.51 26.54
N ARG A 410 25.09 0.72 27.40
CA ARG A 410 26.51 0.73 27.00
C ARG A 410 27.07 -0.69 26.91
N PRO A 411 28.15 -0.92 26.15
CA PRO A 411 28.81 -2.23 26.08
C PRO A 411 29.33 -2.72 27.44
N SER A 412 29.63 -1.79 28.36
CA SER A 412 30.02 -2.08 29.74
C SER A 412 28.88 -2.65 30.60
N GLY A 413 27.63 -2.60 30.12
CA GLY A 413 26.42 -2.91 30.88
C GLY A 413 25.86 -1.75 31.69
N GLU A 414 26.52 -0.58 31.67
CA GLU A 414 25.99 0.66 32.25
C GLU A 414 24.75 1.13 31.48
N GLN A 415 23.74 1.59 32.21
CA GLN A 415 22.50 2.12 31.65
C GLN A 415 22.28 3.59 32.03
N ILE A 416 21.69 4.35 31.10
CA ILE A 416 21.29 5.74 31.31
C ILE A 416 19.77 5.82 31.15
N ASN A 417 19.12 6.67 31.96
CA ASN A 417 17.69 6.91 31.95
C ASN A 417 16.83 5.66 32.24
N GLU A 418 17.25 4.79 33.15
CA GLU A 418 16.45 3.63 33.58
C GLU A 418 15.07 4.02 34.14
N ASP A 419 14.93 5.22 34.69
CA ASP A 419 13.66 5.78 35.14
C ASP A 419 12.65 5.95 33.99
N ARG A 420 13.12 6.25 32.77
CA ARG A 420 12.25 6.34 31.58
C ARG A 420 11.61 5.01 31.22
N TRP A 421 12.32 3.90 31.45
CA TRP A 421 11.72 2.57 31.32
C TRP A 421 10.57 2.37 32.32
N THR A 422 10.77 2.82 33.56
CA THR A 422 9.75 2.74 34.61
C THR A 422 8.50 3.54 34.25
N ASP A 423 8.68 4.74 33.72
CA ASP A 423 7.58 5.59 33.24
C ASP A 423 6.81 4.95 32.07
N PHE A 424 7.54 4.45 31.08
CA PHE A 424 6.95 3.72 29.95
C PHE A 424 6.15 2.51 30.44
N ARG A 425 6.72 1.69 31.32
CA ARG A 425 6.05 0.51 31.88
C ARG A 425 4.76 0.87 32.62
N SER A 426 4.81 1.90 33.46
CA SER A 426 3.65 2.42 34.21
C SER A 426 2.54 2.91 33.28
N ALA A 427 2.90 3.59 32.19
CA ALA A 427 1.95 4.02 31.18
C ALA A 427 1.30 2.82 30.47
N VAL A 428 2.09 1.83 30.05
CA VAL A 428 1.58 0.57 29.45
C VAL A 428 0.61 -0.15 30.40
N ASP A 429 0.98 -0.30 31.67
CA ASP A 429 0.13 -0.99 32.67
C ASP A 429 -1.18 -0.25 32.98
N SER A 430 -1.19 1.07 32.80
CA SER A 430 -2.40 1.87 32.93
C SER A 430 -3.20 2.01 31.62
N GLY A 431 -2.81 1.30 30.55
CA GLY A 431 -3.46 1.37 29.24
C GLY A 431 -3.27 2.72 28.55
N LYS A 432 -2.31 3.53 29.00
CA LYS A 432 -2.01 4.85 28.43
C LYS A 432 -1.03 4.69 27.30
N LYS A 433 -1.31 5.36 26.19
CA LYS A 433 -0.38 5.52 25.08
C LYS A 433 1.00 5.94 25.59
N ALA A 434 2.04 5.23 25.17
CA ALA A 434 3.40 5.48 25.62
C ALA A 434 4.43 5.17 24.52
N TYR A 435 5.56 5.84 24.56
CA TYR A 435 6.69 5.59 23.68
C TYR A 435 7.99 5.46 24.49
N ALA A 436 8.88 4.57 24.06
CA ALA A 436 10.24 4.47 24.56
C ALA A 436 11.19 4.12 23.41
N GLN A 437 12.32 4.83 23.34
CA GLN A 437 13.48 4.45 22.53
C GLN A 437 14.52 3.84 23.45
N ILE A 438 14.97 2.62 23.12
CA ILE A 438 16.14 2.01 23.74
C ILE A 438 17.26 2.02 22.69
N VAL A 439 18.45 2.45 23.10
CA VAL A 439 19.64 2.50 22.24
C VAL A 439 20.74 1.67 22.88
N ALA A 440 21.11 0.57 22.22
CA ALA A 440 22.25 -0.24 22.61
C ALA A 440 23.44 0.06 21.71
N TYR A 441 24.64 0.07 22.28
CA TYR A 441 25.87 0.34 21.51
C TYR A 441 26.68 -0.93 21.29
N THR A 442 27.24 -1.07 20.09
CA THR A 442 28.28 -2.06 19.81
C THR A 442 29.58 -1.73 20.53
N ILE A 443 30.54 -2.66 20.55
CA ILE A 443 31.86 -2.42 21.16
C ILE A 443 32.61 -1.30 20.40
N GLU A 444 32.32 -1.17 19.11
CA GLU A 444 32.82 -0.14 18.20
C GLU A 444 32.15 1.23 18.41
N GLY A 445 31.02 1.26 19.15
CA GLY A 445 30.29 2.48 19.48
C GLY A 445 29.18 2.85 18.50
N ASP A 446 28.76 1.91 17.64
CA ASP A 446 27.65 2.13 16.71
C ASP A 446 26.30 1.86 17.41
N PRO A 447 25.27 2.71 17.19
CA PRO A 447 23.98 2.57 17.83
C PRO A 447 23.09 1.52 17.15
N ILE A 448 22.36 0.77 17.97
CA ILE A 448 21.29 -0.15 17.59
C ILE A 448 20.02 0.31 18.31
N PHE A 449 18.96 0.55 17.55
CA PHE A 449 17.72 1.13 18.06
C PHE A 449 16.64 0.06 18.26
N TYR A 450 15.92 0.22 19.37
CA TYR A 450 14.73 -0.55 19.69
C TYR A 450 13.63 0.44 20.09
N ASP A 451 12.69 0.65 19.19
CA ASP A 451 11.56 1.56 19.37
C ASP A 451 10.33 0.79 19.84
N LEU A 452 9.71 1.25 20.93
CA LEU A 452 8.47 0.70 21.46
C LEU A 452 7.38 1.78 21.45
N ASN A 453 6.35 1.58 20.64
CA ASN A 453 5.17 2.44 20.61
C ASN A 453 3.93 1.66 21.07
N TYR A 454 3.46 1.95 22.29
CA TYR A 454 2.25 1.37 22.84
C TYR A 454 1.04 2.26 22.55
N ASP A 455 0.07 1.75 21.79
CA ASP A 455 -1.10 2.53 21.35
C ASP A 455 -2.29 2.51 22.34
N GLY A 456 -2.09 1.91 23.53
CA GLY A 456 -3.16 1.64 24.50
C GLY A 456 -3.73 0.22 24.40
N SER A 457 -3.31 -0.55 23.39
CA SER A 457 -3.71 -1.94 23.19
C SER A 457 -2.51 -2.84 22.89
N VAL A 458 -1.67 -2.48 21.93
CA VAL A 458 -0.50 -3.26 21.49
C VAL A 458 0.76 -2.41 21.44
N ILE A 459 1.91 -3.07 21.52
CA ILE A 459 3.25 -2.48 21.39
C ILE A 459 3.73 -2.74 19.97
N ARG A 460 3.85 -1.68 19.19
CA ARG A 460 4.54 -1.71 17.90
C ARG A 460 6.03 -1.58 18.15
N PHE A 461 6.76 -2.62 17.81
CA PHE A 461 8.20 -2.74 17.98
C PHE A 461 8.91 -2.50 16.65
N GLN A 462 10.00 -1.74 16.68
CA GLN A 462 10.92 -1.59 15.55
C GLN A 462 12.36 -1.81 16.05
N TYR A 463 13.05 -2.71 15.36
CA TYR A 463 14.48 -2.93 15.47
C TYR A 463 15.17 -2.28 14.29
N ASP A 464 16.24 -1.52 14.54
CA ASP A 464 17.05 -0.88 13.50
C ASP A 464 18.53 -0.91 13.88
N ASN A 465 19.33 -1.68 13.13
CA ASN A 465 20.79 -1.70 13.24
C ASN A 465 21.46 -1.09 11.99
N THR A 466 20.75 -0.30 11.20
CA THR A 466 21.27 0.24 9.94
C THR A 466 22.46 1.18 10.11
N HIS A 467 22.75 1.58 11.35
CA HIS A 467 23.88 2.40 11.77
C HIS A 467 25.09 1.60 12.28
N ASP A 468 24.95 0.28 12.47
CA ASP A 468 26.07 -0.61 12.76
C ASP A 468 26.93 -0.77 11.50
N ALA A 469 28.14 -0.20 11.51
CA ALA A 469 29.01 -0.20 10.34
C ALA A 469 29.58 -1.60 10.02
N PHE A 470 29.57 -2.51 11.00
CA PHE A 470 30.13 -3.86 10.90
C PHE A 470 29.05 -4.96 10.85
N GLY A 471 27.83 -4.62 11.24
CA GLY A 471 26.65 -5.46 11.13
C GLY A 471 26.10 -5.56 9.71
N THR A 472 25.26 -6.57 9.48
CA THR A 472 24.39 -6.56 8.30
C THR A 472 23.22 -5.63 8.60
N ALA A 473 23.17 -4.51 7.88
CA ALA A 473 22.10 -3.53 8.03
C ALA A 473 20.73 -4.18 7.79
N ASP A 474 19.86 -4.01 8.76
CA ASP A 474 18.57 -4.65 8.86
C ASP A 474 17.59 -3.76 9.64
N ARG A 475 16.32 -3.89 9.29
CA ARG A 475 15.22 -3.27 10.02
C ARG A 475 14.09 -4.26 10.09
N GLN A 476 13.61 -4.51 11.30
CA GLN A 476 12.53 -5.45 11.53
C GLN A 476 11.45 -4.83 12.38
N PHE A 477 10.21 -5.20 12.08
CA PHE A 477 9.03 -4.73 12.79
C PHE A 477 8.30 -5.89 13.43
N ASP A 478 7.65 -5.61 14.55
CA ASP A 478 6.77 -6.56 15.20
C ASP A 478 5.63 -5.84 15.92
N THR A 479 4.55 -6.56 16.21
CA THR A 479 3.45 -6.09 17.04
C THR A 479 3.25 -7.07 18.17
N CYS A 480 3.48 -6.61 19.39
CA CYS A 480 3.50 -7.42 20.60
C CYS A 480 2.39 -7.00 21.57
N LYS A 481 1.84 -7.94 22.34
CA LYS A 481 0.69 -7.67 23.21
C LYS A 481 1.09 -7.27 24.63
N LYS A 482 2.26 -7.70 25.09
CA LYS A 482 2.67 -7.51 26.49
C LYS A 482 4.18 -7.50 26.67
N ILE A 483 4.57 -6.90 27.78
CA ILE A 483 5.92 -6.92 28.32
C ILE A 483 5.96 -8.03 29.38
N VAL A 484 6.99 -8.88 29.33
CA VAL A 484 7.19 -9.97 30.28
C VAL A 484 8.55 -9.80 30.95
N GLU A 485 8.53 -9.82 32.28
CA GLU A 485 9.72 -9.82 33.12
C GLU A 485 10.00 -11.23 33.61
N VAL A 486 11.23 -11.69 33.45
CA VAL A 486 11.69 -12.97 33.98
C VAL A 486 13.04 -12.81 34.69
N PRO A 487 13.31 -13.60 35.74
CA PRO A 487 14.62 -13.58 36.39
C PRO A 487 15.74 -13.92 35.40
N MET A 488 16.89 -13.28 35.59
CA MET A 488 18.13 -13.64 34.90
C MET A 488 18.74 -14.88 35.57
N GLU A 489 19.31 -15.79 34.78
CA GLU A 489 19.91 -17.03 35.30
C GLU A 489 21.40 -16.84 35.63
N GLU A 490 22.06 -15.92 34.92
CA GLU A 490 23.51 -15.75 34.94
C GLU A 490 23.99 -14.78 36.02
N VAL A 491 23.19 -13.74 36.30
CA VAL A 491 23.45 -12.73 37.33
C VAL A 491 22.14 -12.36 38.02
N PRO A 492 22.16 -11.96 39.31
CA PRO A 492 20.98 -11.41 39.96
C PRO A 492 20.41 -10.24 39.15
N GLY A 493 19.13 -10.30 38.79
CA GLY A 493 18.50 -9.31 37.94
C GLY A 493 17.26 -9.80 37.23
N THR A 494 16.70 -8.92 36.41
CA THR A 494 15.49 -9.17 35.61
C THR A 494 15.79 -8.92 34.14
N LYS A 495 15.34 -9.82 33.26
CA LYS A 495 15.29 -9.56 31.81
C LYS A 495 13.84 -9.32 31.39
N VAL A 496 13.68 -8.31 30.55
CA VAL A 496 12.42 -7.90 29.94
C VAL A 496 12.39 -8.40 28.51
N LEU A 497 11.26 -8.98 28.14
CA LEU A 497 10.98 -9.56 26.83
C LEU A 497 9.65 -9.01 26.32
N LEU A 498 9.47 -8.98 25.00
CA LEU A 498 8.17 -8.76 24.38
C LEU A 498 7.53 -10.10 24.04
N ASP A 499 6.24 -10.24 24.33
CA ASP A 499 5.51 -11.48 24.17
C ASP A 499 4.12 -11.24 23.56
N GLY A 500 3.52 -12.30 23.02
CA GLY A 500 2.33 -12.22 22.17
C GLY A 500 2.57 -11.46 20.85
N CYS A 501 3.76 -11.65 20.27
CA CYS A 501 4.24 -10.97 19.08
C CYS A 501 3.85 -11.69 17.76
N SER A 502 3.73 -10.90 16.69
CA SER A 502 3.22 -11.33 15.38
C SER A 502 4.24 -12.11 14.54
N SER A 503 5.52 -11.76 14.58
CA SER A 503 6.52 -12.30 13.63
C SER A 503 7.24 -13.58 14.10
N ALA A 504 7.17 -13.93 15.39
CA ALA A 504 7.98 -15.02 15.95
C ALA A 504 7.24 -16.36 16.14
N GLN A 505 7.94 -17.46 15.86
CA GLN A 505 7.47 -18.83 16.06
C GLN A 505 7.47 -19.15 17.57
N GLY A 506 6.31 -18.96 18.22
CA GLY A 506 6.17 -19.06 19.67
C GLY A 506 5.76 -17.75 20.36
N GLY A 507 5.53 -16.69 19.59
CA GLY A 507 4.92 -15.44 20.08
C GLY A 507 5.86 -14.55 20.90
N ARG A 508 7.15 -14.86 21.02
CA ARG A 508 8.14 -14.00 21.70
C ARG A 508 9.03 -13.31 20.68
N ASN A 509 9.25 -12.00 20.81
CA ASN A 509 10.20 -11.32 19.94
C ASN A 509 11.64 -11.74 20.29
N ASP A 510 12.37 -12.26 19.30
CA ASP A 510 13.74 -12.76 19.49
C ASP A 510 14.82 -11.66 19.42
N LEU A 511 14.45 -10.45 18.97
CA LEU A 511 15.37 -9.31 18.82
C LEU A 511 15.39 -8.41 20.07
N PHE A 512 14.27 -8.32 20.79
CA PHE A 512 14.15 -7.47 21.96
C PHE A 512 14.49 -8.22 23.24
N THR A 513 15.53 -7.76 23.94
CA THR A 513 15.79 -8.14 25.33
C THR A 513 16.43 -6.97 26.05
N LEU A 514 15.78 -6.47 27.10
CA LEU A 514 16.33 -5.44 27.99
C LEU A 514 16.68 -6.09 29.33
N ARG A 515 17.86 -5.79 29.91
CA ARG A 515 18.37 -6.46 31.12
C ARG A 515 18.59 -5.45 32.23
N PHE A 516 18.09 -5.74 33.43
CA PHE A 516 18.27 -4.95 34.65
C PHE A 516 18.98 -5.80 35.71
N PRO A 517 20.32 -5.86 35.69
CA PRO A 517 21.09 -6.57 36.71
C PRO A 517 21.03 -5.82 38.04
N THR A 518 20.85 -6.53 39.16
CA THR A 518 20.87 -5.93 40.52
C THR A 518 22.28 -5.80 41.09
N GLU A 519 23.27 -6.43 40.45
CA GLU A 519 24.70 -6.26 40.73
C GLU A 519 25.43 -5.94 39.41
N PRO A 520 26.37 -4.98 39.38
CA PRO A 520 27.08 -4.65 38.15
C PRO A 520 27.85 -5.86 37.63
N ALA A 521 27.79 -6.10 36.31
CA ALA A 521 28.60 -7.12 35.67
C ALA A 521 30.08 -6.84 35.98
N HIS A 522 30.76 -7.77 36.65
CA HIS A 522 32.20 -7.67 36.84
C HIS A 522 32.88 -7.78 35.46
N PRO A 523 33.84 -6.89 35.14
CA PRO A 523 34.49 -6.84 33.84
C PRO A 523 35.28 -8.11 33.50
#